data_AF-A0A849TSH7-F1
#
_entry.id   AF-A0A849TSH7-F1
#
_cell.length_a   1.000
_cell.length_b   1.000
_cell.length_c   1.000
_cell.angle_alpha   90.00
_cell.angle_beta   90.00
_cell.angle_gamma   90.00
#
_symmetry.space_group_name_H-M   'P 1'
#
loop_
_entity.id
_entity.type
_entity.pdbx_description
1 polymer ?
#
loop_
_entity_poly.entity_id
_entity_poly.type
_entity_poly.pdbx_seq_one_letter_code
_entity_poly.pdbx_strand_id
1 'polypeptide(L)' 'MQRVMGATIAILGAMAVVTPVYAKSCSELRSLCWTMRSDKSDCTRPYQRCLTTGVFITPLGRVFKATR' A
#
# COMPACT_ATOMS: atom_id res chain seq x y z
N MET A 1 -41.23 26.69 15.22
CA MET A 1 -40.63 25.76 16.18
C MET A 1 -41.23 24.38 15.94
N GLN A 2 -40.45 23.39 15.53
CA GLN A 2 -40.50 21.99 15.98
C GLN A 2 -39.54 21.16 15.12
N ARG A 3 -38.63 20.49 15.81
CA ARG A 3 -37.55 19.65 15.30
C ARG A 3 -38.15 18.34 14.79
N VAL A 4 -37.82 17.94 13.58
CA VAL A 4 -37.87 16.54 13.15
C VAL A 4 -36.51 16.15 12.60
N MET A 5 -35.77 15.50 13.49
CA MET A 5 -34.66 14.61 13.22
C MET A 5 -35.19 13.47 12.35
N GLY A 6 -34.70 13.35 11.11
CA GLY A 6 -35.07 12.28 10.19
C GLY A 6 -33.83 11.76 9.49
N ALA A 7 -33.35 10.60 9.96
CA ALA A 7 -32.17 9.92 9.47
C ALA A 7 -32.26 9.62 7.97
N THR A 8 -31.35 10.19 7.18
CA THR A 8 -31.05 9.64 5.85
C THR A 8 -29.72 8.91 5.95
N ILE A 9 -29.79 7.63 6.34
CA ILE A 9 -28.67 6.71 6.24
C ILE A 9 -28.47 6.45 4.75
N ALA A 10 -27.45 7.07 4.17
CA ALA A 10 -26.97 6.73 2.84
C ALA A 10 -26.33 5.34 2.89
N ILE A 11 -27.14 4.31 2.66
CA ILE A 11 -26.70 2.99 2.24
C ILE A 11 -26.55 3.06 0.72
N LEU A 12 -25.52 2.39 0.17
CA LEU A 12 -25.06 2.28 -1.22
C LEU A 12 -23.82 3.14 -1.51
N GLY A 13 -22.64 2.59 -1.77
CA GLY A 13 -22.31 1.19 -2.00
C GLY A 13 -20.87 0.91 -1.60
N ALA A 14 -20.71 -0.17 -0.84
CA ALA A 14 -19.51 -0.98 -0.95
C ALA A 14 -19.51 -1.55 -2.37
N MET A 15 -19.04 -0.76 -3.33
CA MET A 15 -18.43 -1.36 -4.50
C MET A 15 -17.24 -2.13 -3.94
N ALA A 16 -17.47 -3.42 -3.69
CA ALA A 16 -16.43 -4.42 -3.69
C ALA A 16 -15.86 -4.45 -5.11
N VAL A 17 -15.19 -3.36 -5.48
CA VAL A 17 -14.20 -3.38 -6.52
C VAL A 17 -13.25 -4.44 -5.99
N VAL A 18 -13.20 -5.57 -6.68
CA VAL A 18 -12.03 -6.43 -6.69
C VAL A 18 -10.92 -5.57 -7.29
N THR A 19 -10.50 -4.55 -6.54
CA THR A 19 -9.21 -3.92 -6.74
C THR A 19 -8.29 -5.08 -6.42
N PRO A 20 -7.37 -5.47 -7.31
CA PRO A 20 -6.25 -6.27 -6.86
C PRO A 20 -5.65 -5.43 -5.74
N VAL A 21 -5.86 -5.84 -4.49
CA VAL A 21 -5.42 -5.12 -3.31
C VAL A 21 -3.91 -5.11 -3.42
N TYR A 22 -3.41 -4.05 -4.06
CA TYR A 22 -2.02 -3.67 -4.19
C TYR A 22 -1.12 -4.64 -4.97
N ALA A 23 -1.20 -4.59 -6.31
CA ALA A 23 -0.01 -4.86 -7.13
C ALA A 23 1.01 -3.74 -6.85
N LYS A 24 1.75 -3.85 -5.74
CA LYS A 24 2.68 -2.79 -5.33
C LYS A 24 3.84 -2.73 -6.30
N SER A 25 4.05 -1.55 -6.88
CA SER A 25 5.27 -1.28 -7.64
C SER A 25 6.50 -1.29 -6.72
N CYS A 26 7.69 -1.52 -7.28
CA CYS A 26 8.94 -1.38 -6.54
C CYS A 26 9.05 0.00 -5.86
N SER A 27 8.55 1.05 -6.51
CA SER A 27 8.50 2.43 -6.00
C SER A 27 7.58 2.57 -4.79
N GLU A 28 6.38 1.98 -4.82
CA GLU A 28 5.48 2.00 -3.66
C GLU A 28 6.07 1.24 -2.46
N LEU A 29 6.70 0.09 -2.70
CA LEU A 29 7.36 -0.67 -1.63
C LEU A 29 8.55 0.07 -1.05
N ARG A 30 9.29 0.84 -1.87
CA ARG A 30 10.34 1.74 -1.39
C ARG A 30 9.77 2.84 -0.51
N SER A 31 8.70 3.50 -0.93
CA SER A 31 8.04 4.53 -0.13
C SER A 31 7.53 3.97 1.20
N LEU A 32 6.93 2.78 1.19
CA LEU A 32 6.50 2.07 2.41
C LEU A 32 7.68 1.70 3.33
N CYS A 33 8.80 1.29 2.75
CA CYS A 33 10.00 1.01 3.52
C CYS A 33 10.56 2.29 4.18
N TRP A 34 10.58 3.41 3.45
CA TRP A 34 11.01 4.71 3.97
C TRP A 34 10.11 5.30 5.05
N THR A 35 8.81 4.95 5.07
CA THR A 35 7.93 5.38 6.17
C THR A 35 8.11 4.54 7.43
N MET A 36 8.57 3.29 7.31
CA MET A 36 8.76 2.38 8.45
C MET A 36 10.19 2.39 9.02
N ARG A 37 11.19 2.84 8.25
CA ARG A 37 12.61 2.82 8.66
C ARG A 37 13.13 4.24 8.88
N SER A 38 13.88 4.43 9.96
CA SER A 38 14.62 5.67 10.21
C SER A 38 15.81 5.84 9.26
N ASP A 39 16.51 4.73 8.95
CA ASP A 39 17.56 4.72 7.93
C ASP A 39 16.99 4.33 6.57
N LYS A 40 16.98 5.29 5.64
CA LYS A 40 16.47 5.11 4.28
C LYS A 40 17.39 4.28 3.40
N SER A 41 18.66 4.13 3.78
CA SER A 41 19.66 3.37 3.02
C SER A 41 19.32 1.88 2.97
N ASP A 42 18.69 1.36 4.03
CA ASP A 42 18.17 -0.02 4.14
C ASP A 42 17.15 -0.37 3.05
N CYS A 43 16.45 0.64 2.51
CA CYS A 43 15.42 0.46 1.51
C CYS A 43 15.95 0.57 0.07
N THR A 44 17.17 1.10 -0.10
CA THR A 44 17.78 1.33 -1.42
C THR A 44 18.18 0.02 -2.10
N ARG A 45 18.86 -0.88 -1.37
CA ARG A 45 19.25 -2.21 -1.89
C ARG A 45 18.05 -3.09 -2.28
N PRO A 46 17.02 -3.24 -1.42
CA PRO A 46 15.78 -3.92 -1.77
C PRO A 46 15.08 -3.33 -3.00
N TYR A 47 15.06 -2.00 -3.12
CA TYR A 47 14.48 -1.32 -4.27
C TYR A 47 15.22 -1.64 -5.56
N GLN A 48 16.55 -1.53 -5.58
CA GLN A 48 17.36 -1.88 -6.76
C GLN A 48 17.14 -3.35 -7.17
N ARG A 49 17.13 -4.27 -6.20
CA ARG A 49 16.87 -5.68 -6.48
C ARG A 49 15.46 -5.91 -7.03
N CYS A 50 14.48 -5.16 -6.54
CA CYS A 50 13.11 -5.22 -7.02
C CYS A 50 13.01 -4.81 -8.49
N LEU A 51 13.69 -3.73 -8.91
CA LEU A 51 13.69 -3.28 -10.31
C LEU A 51 14.23 -4.36 -11.26
N THR A 52 15.19 -5.18 -10.80
CA THR A 52 15.75 -6.28 -11.61
C THR A 52 14.89 -7.54 -11.56
N THR A 53 14.39 -7.92 -10.38
CA THR A 53 13.81 -9.25 -10.13
C THR A 53 12.29 -9.27 -10.05
N GLY A 54 11.65 -8.09 -9.90
CA GLY A 54 10.23 -7.98 -9.53
C GLY A 54 9.95 -8.47 -8.10
N VAL A 55 10.98 -8.54 -7.25
CA VAL A 55 10.87 -9.01 -5.87
C VAL A 55 11.52 -8.01 -4.92
N PHE A 56 10.74 -7.49 -3.99
CA PHE A 56 11.20 -6.61 -2.93
C PHE A 56 11.26 -7.40 -1.61
N ILE A 57 12.43 -7.43 -0.98
CA ILE A 57 12.59 -8.04 0.35
C ILE A 57 12.80 -6.93 1.34
N THR A 58 11.87 -6.76 2.29
CA THR A 58 12.02 -5.74 3.32
C THR A 58 13.19 -6.08 4.25
N PRO A 59 13.75 -5.10 4.97
CA PRO A 59 14.78 -5.35 5.99
C PRO A 59 14.34 -6.32 7.09
N LEU A 60 13.03 -6.47 7.30
CA LEU A 60 12.42 -7.42 8.24
C LEU A 60 12.27 -8.84 7.66
N GLY A 61 12.80 -9.11 6.46
CA GLY A 61 12.76 -10.42 5.81
C GLY A 61 11.44 -10.77 5.12
N ARG A 62 10.50 -9.83 4.99
CA ARG A 62 9.25 -10.08 4.27
C ARG A 62 9.46 -9.92 2.77
N VAL A 63 8.94 -10.87 2.01
CA VAL A 63 9.08 -10.91 0.54
C VAL A 63 7.78 -10.43 -0.10
N PHE A 64 7.91 -9.48 -1.03
CA PHE A 64 6.81 -8.93 -1.81
C PHE A 64 7.10 -9.13 -3.30
N LYS A 65 6.12 -9.64 -4.04
CA LYS A 65 6.15 -9.66 -5.51
C LYS A 65 5.64 -8.32 -6.00
N ALA A 66 6.37 -7.69 -6.91
CA ALA A 66 6.18 -6.32 -7.31
C ALA A 66 6.41 -6.14 -8.80
N THR A 67 5.70 -5.18 -9.38
CA THR A 67 5.93 -4.77 -10.76
C THR A 67 7.12 -3.81 -10.80
N ARG A 68 8.01 -4.00 -11.77
CA ARG A 68 9.20 -3.19 -11.99
C ARG A 68 8.84 -1.73 -12.25
#